data_AF-W4K5C6-F1
#
_entry.id   AF-W4K5C6-F1
#
_cell.length_a   1.000
_cell.length_b   1.000
_cell.length_c   1.000
_cell.angle_alpha   90.00
_cell.angle_beta   90.00
_cell.angle_gamma   90.00
#
_symmetry.space_group_name_H-M   'P 1'
#
loop_
_entity.id
_entity.type
_entity.pdbx_description
1 polymer ?
#
loop_
_entity_poly.entity_id
_entity_poly.type
_entity_poly.pdbx_seq_one_letter_code
_entity_poly.pdbx_strand_id
1 'polypeptide(L)'
;SAWDHIFEDIPSTPPVDLKPMRAPRPSNSSPRPRRQTMTAREISAFDDMFNMIFNAASERKNQAHQATQGASIGAVPVTAPGSDVGDLYTRLRKHSRVRWTNDEDAELDKKKEQMELCESDQDLLEWAMREVFGESKRYEEAAWKAAQAAAKANAGVADKLLPVLQPPSYPHVLALLMRTFRDKYKDPNLALSMFDHARHLSIPSYVFGCTTPAYNELITTRWQCFRDLRGVCETLEEMRVNGVMPDAKTRALVEALRREVGERNLWVEESELGSGEVWSMLNRIEKLVAKPVPAQGPRSRPSDLLQRRGSAWVSNAPHDVWKNPELHEND
;
A
#
# COMPACT_ATOMS: atom_id res chain seq x y z
N SER A 1 -54.01 42.92 -3.48
CA SER A 1 -52.53 42.97 -3.48
C SER A 1 -51.99 42.68 -4.86
N ALA A 2 -50.79 43.17 -5.24
CA ALA A 2 -50.16 42.91 -6.54
C ALA A 2 -49.77 41.43 -6.81
N TRP A 3 -50.23 40.52 -5.95
CA TRP A 3 -49.96 39.09 -5.93
C TRP A 3 -51.23 38.24 -6.11
N ASP A 4 -52.42 38.85 -6.14
CA ASP A 4 -53.69 38.09 -6.20
C ASP A 4 -53.96 37.49 -7.60
N HIS A 5 -53.34 38.03 -8.65
CA HIS A 5 -53.56 37.58 -10.03
C HIS A 5 -52.70 36.38 -10.45
N ILE A 6 -51.74 35.96 -9.61
CA ILE A 6 -50.80 34.88 -9.96
C ILE A 6 -51.45 33.49 -9.83
N PHE A 7 -52.55 33.39 -9.10
CA PHE A 7 -53.20 32.11 -8.81
C PHE A 7 -54.50 31.86 -9.60
N GLU A 8 -54.88 32.78 -10.50
CA GLU A 8 -56.10 32.61 -11.32
C GLU A 8 -55.92 31.56 -12.45
N ASP A 9 -54.69 31.25 -12.85
CA ASP A 9 -54.37 30.35 -13.96
C ASP A 9 -54.01 28.91 -13.56
N ILE A 10 -54.20 28.51 -12.30
CA ILE A 10 -53.95 27.11 -11.90
C ILE A 10 -55.25 26.31 -12.09
N PRO A 11 -55.33 25.43 -13.11
CA PRO A 11 -56.52 24.61 -13.30
C PRO A 11 -56.73 23.67 -12.11
N SER A 12 -57.92 23.76 -11.48
CA SER A 12 -58.32 22.91 -10.37
C SER A 12 -58.40 21.45 -10.82
N THR A 13 -57.41 20.66 -10.44
CA THR A 13 -57.43 19.21 -10.60
C THR A 13 -58.21 18.59 -9.43
N PRO A 14 -59.16 17.67 -9.66
CA PRO A 14 -59.94 17.06 -8.59
C PRO A 14 -59.05 16.13 -7.73
N PRO A 15 -59.42 15.91 -6.45
CA PRO A 15 -58.55 15.24 -5.49
C PRO A 15 -58.43 13.74 -5.82
N VAL A 16 -57.20 13.25 -5.91
CA VAL A 16 -56.90 11.83 -6.06
C VAL A 16 -57.01 11.15 -4.68
N ASP A 17 -57.85 10.13 -4.66
CA ASP A 17 -58.22 9.27 -3.54
C ASP A 17 -56.98 8.61 -2.89
N LEU A 18 -56.65 8.99 -1.64
CA LEU A 18 -55.53 8.46 -0.88
C LEU A 18 -55.94 7.18 -0.15
N LYS A 19 -55.44 6.02 -0.62
CA LYS A 19 -55.40 4.81 0.20
C LYS A 19 -54.29 4.92 1.25
N PRO A 20 -54.50 4.47 2.51
CA PRO A 20 -53.52 4.63 3.57
C PRO A 20 -52.38 3.61 3.40
N MET A 21 -51.21 4.08 2.96
CA MET A 21 -49.97 3.30 3.02
C MET A 21 -49.34 3.40 4.41
N ARG A 22 -49.26 2.23 5.02
CA ARG A 22 -48.59 1.82 6.25
C ARG A 22 -47.16 2.41 6.36
N ALA A 23 -46.87 3.07 7.49
CA ALA A 23 -45.55 3.60 7.83
C ALA A 23 -44.48 2.48 7.92
N PRO A 24 -43.25 2.68 7.40
CA PRO A 24 -42.15 1.76 7.62
C PRO A 24 -41.43 2.07 8.94
N ARG A 25 -41.12 1.00 9.68
CA ARG A 25 -40.21 0.99 10.83
C ARG A 25 -38.76 1.34 10.40
N PRO A 26 -37.93 1.91 11.30
CA PRO A 26 -36.53 2.18 11.00
C PRO A 26 -35.73 0.88 11.04
N SER A 27 -35.20 0.45 9.88
CA SER A 27 -34.21 -0.61 9.79
C SER A 27 -32.81 -0.03 9.70
N ASN A 28 -32.03 -0.23 10.76
CA ASN A 28 -30.58 -0.09 10.75
C ASN A 28 -29.98 -1.11 9.76
N SER A 29 -29.55 -0.65 8.58
CA SER A 29 -28.62 -1.41 7.74
C SER A 29 -27.84 -0.45 6.84
N SER A 30 -26.53 -0.36 7.08
CA SER A 30 -25.61 0.38 6.21
C SER A 30 -25.61 -0.21 4.80
N PRO A 31 -25.49 0.60 3.73
CA PRO A 31 -25.37 0.09 2.37
C PRO A 31 -24.05 -0.65 2.22
N ARG A 32 -24.11 -1.96 1.95
CA ARG A 32 -22.93 -2.76 1.56
C ARG A 32 -22.49 -2.35 0.15
N PRO A 33 -21.19 -2.33 -0.15
CA PRO A 33 -20.71 -2.07 -1.51
C PRO A 33 -21.26 -3.13 -2.45
N ARG A 34 -21.90 -2.66 -3.53
CA ARG A 34 -22.40 -3.48 -4.63
C ARG A 34 -21.19 -4.22 -5.23
N ARG A 35 -21.17 -5.56 -5.12
CA ARG A 35 -20.27 -6.38 -5.93
C ARG A 35 -20.62 -6.12 -7.39
N GLN A 36 -19.76 -5.42 -8.12
CA GLN A 36 -19.81 -5.39 -9.57
C GLN A 36 -19.53 -6.81 -10.05
N THR A 37 -20.53 -7.44 -10.65
CA THR A 37 -20.37 -8.71 -11.36
C THR A 37 -19.58 -8.41 -12.62
N MET A 38 -18.38 -8.98 -12.71
CA MET A 38 -17.44 -8.73 -13.81
C MET A 38 -18.06 -9.16 -15.14
N THR A 39 -17.78 -8.40 -16.19
CA THR A 39 -18.30 -8.72 -17.52
C THR A 39 -17.67 -10.01 -18.03
N ALA A 40 -18.36 -10.77 -18.88
CA ALA A 40 -17.83 -12.05 -19.38
C ALA A 40 -16.45 -11.91 -20.08
N ARG A 41 -16.17 -10.73 -20.65
CA ARG A 41 -14.87 -10.38 -21.24
C ARG A 41 -13.79 -10.13 -20.19
N GLU A 42 -14.15 -9.52 -19.06
CA GLU A 42 -13.27 -9.40 -17.91
C GLU A 42 -12.98 -10.80 -17.36
N ILE A 43 -14.00 -11.63 -17.12
CA ILE A 43 -13.83 -13.00 -16.59
C ILE A 43 -12.88 -13.82 -17.46
N SER A 44 -13.04 -13.81 -18.79
CA SER A 44 -12.10 -14.51 -19.69
C SER A 44 -10.68 -13.95 -19.65
N ALA A 45 -10.52 -12.63 -19.51
CA ALA A 45 -9.21 -12.01 -19.38
C ALA A 45 -8.52 -12.38 -18.05
N PHE A 46 -9.29 -12.54 -16.96
CA PHE A 46 -8.79 -13.04 -15.69
C PHE A 46 -8.39 -14.50 -15.79
N ASP A 47 -9.23 -15.35 -16.38
CA ASP A 47 -8.91 -16.77 -16.55
C ASP A 47 -7.66 -16.97 -17.41
N ASP A 48 -7.48 -16.20 -18.48
CA ASP A 48 -6.29 -16.28 -19.33
C ASP A 48 -5.02 -15.80 -18.61
N MET A 49 -5.11 -14.74 -17.80
CA MET A 49 -4.00 -14.28 -16.98
C MET A 49 -3.66 -15.24 -15.84
N PHE A 50 -4.67 -15.82 -15.18
CA PHE A 50 -4.47 -16.86 -14.16
C PHE A 50 -3.82 -18.10 -14.77
N ASN A 51 -4.29 -18.56 -15.92
CA ASN A 51 -3.71 -19.71 -16.61
C ASN A 51 -2.28 -19.43 -17.04
N MET A 52 -1.96 -18.23 -17.53
CA MET A 52 -0.59 -17.85 -17.86
C MET A 52 0.33 -17.87 -16.62
N ILE A 53 -0.16 -17.39 -15.46
CA ILE A 53 0.58 -17.37 -14.20
C ILE A 53 0.75 -18.78 -13.62
N PHE A 54 -0.29 -19.62 -13.63
CA PHE A 54 -0.22 -20.99 -13.12
C PHE A 54 0.60 -21.91 -14.03
N ASN A 55 0.50 -21.75 -15.35
CA ASN A 55 1.35 -22.48 -16.29
C ASN A 55 2.82 -22.10 -16.08
N ALA A 56 3.15 -20.82 -15.96
CA ALA A 56 4.51 -20.36 -15.66
C ALA A 56 5.04 -20.86 -14.29
N ALA A 57 4.18 -20.94 -13.27
CA ALA A 57 4.56 -21.46 -11.95
C ALA A 57 4.76 -22.98 -11.94
N SER A 58 3.90 -23.72 -12.66
CA SER A 58 4.01 -25.18 -12.81
C SER A 58 5.23 -25.59 -13.65
N GLU A 59 5.57 -24.82 -14.69
CA GLU A 59 6.79 -25.02 -15.48
C GLU A 59 8.06 -24.79 -14.66
N ARG A 60 8.08 -23.81 -13.73
CA ARG A 60 9.19 -23.63 -12.79
C ARG A 60 9.30 -24.75 -11.77
N LYS A 61 8.18 -25.33 -11.31
CA LYS A 61 8.19 -26.51 -10.44
C LYS A 61 8.71 -27.75 -11.18
N ASN A 62 8.38 -27.89 -12.46
CA ASN A 62 8.91 -28.96 -13.31
C ASN A 62 10.40 -28.78 -13.64
N GLN A 63 10.88 -27.53 -13.81
CA GLN A 63 12.31 -27.23 -13.93
C GLN A 63 13.07 -27.49 -12.62
N ALA A 64 12.48 -27.17 -11.46
CA ALA A 64 13.07 -27.50 -10.16
C ALA A 64 13.13 -29.03 -9.91
N HIS A 65 12.17 -29.79 -10.43
CA HIS A 65 12.19 -31.27 -10.40
C HIS A 65 13.13 -31.91 -11.42
N GLN A 66 13.49 -31.23 -12.52
CA GLN A 66 14.56 -31.69 -13.42
C GLN A 66 15.97 -31.32 -12.91
N ALA A 67 16.11 -30.25 -12.13
CA ALA A 67 17.38 -29.85 -11.53
C ALA A 67 17.75 -30.63 -10.24
N THR A 68 16.93 -31.60 -9.80
CA THR A 68 17.17 -32.43 -8.61
C THR A 68 17.32 -33.93 -8.89
N GLN A 69 17.74 -34.31 -10.11
CA GLN A 69 18.37 -35.63 -10.33
C GLN A 69 19.87 -35.53 -10.06
N GLY A 70 20.21 -35.22 -8.81
CA GLY A 70 21.60 -35.07 -8.38
C GLY A 70 21.70 -34.73 -6.90
N ALA A 71 21.74 -35.78 -6.09
CA ALA A 71 22.15 -35.81 -4.67
C ALA A 71 21.08 -35.63 -3.56
N SER A 72 21.08 -36.68 -2.73
CA SER A 72 20.68 -36.79 -1.31
C SER A 72 19.22 -37.11 -0.98
N ILE A 73 19.09 -38.30 -0.38
CA ILE A 73 17.93 -38.88 0.28
C ILE A 73 17.76 -38.18 1.62
N GLY A 74 16.56 -37.66 1.90
CA GLY A 74 16.12 -37.34 3.26
C GLY A 74 15.71 -35.89 3.51
N ALA A 75 14.59 -35.44 2.93
CA ALA A 75 13.79 -34.36 3.50
C ALA A 75 12.34 -34.49 3.02
N VAL A 76 11.43 -34.75 3.95
CA VAL A 76 9.99 -34.74 3.71
C VAL A 76 9.51 -33.28 3.78
N PRO A 77 8.88 -32.70 2.75
CA PRO A 77 8.18 -31.44 2.91
C PRO A 77 6.71 -31.74 3.22
N VAL A 78 6.39 -31.70 4.52
CA VAL A 78 5.04 -31.37 4.98
C VAL A 78 4.92 -29.85 4.89
N THR A 79 4.00 -29.30 4.09
CA THR A 79 3.12 -28.16 4.47
C THR A 79 2.17 -27.72 3.34
N ALA A 80 0.88 -27.81 3.68
CA ALA A 80 -0.28 -26.96 3.35
C ALA A 80 -0.45 -26.31 1.95
N PRO A 81 -1.59 -26.55 1.26
CA PRO A 81 -2.00 -25.81 0.08
C PRO A 81 -2.72 -24.51 0.49
N GLY A 82 -2.21 -23.34 0.10
CA GLY A 82 -2.96 -22.08 0.26
C GLY A 82 -2.17 -20.77 0.35
N SER A 83 -0.83 -20.79 0.41
CA SER A 83 -0.01 -19.59 0.67
C SER A 83 0.66 -18.97 -0.56
N ASP A 84 0.44 -19.48 -1.77
CA ASP A 84 1.32 -19.18 -2.91
C ASP A 84 0.99 -17.87 -3.63
N VAL A 85 -0.27 -17.41 -3.58
CA VAL A 85 -0.69 -16.20 -4.30
C VAL A 85 -0.09 -14.93 -3.69
N GLY A 86 -0.04 -14.86 -2.35
CA GLY A 86 0.56 -13.72 -1.63
C GLY A 86 2.07 -13.60 -1.86
N ASP A 87 2.76 -14.74 -2.01
CA ASP A 87 4.20 -14.78 -2.29
C ASP A 87 4.49 -14.35 -3.74
N LEU A 88 3.56 -14.60 -4.66
CA LEU A 88 3.60 -14.17 -6.06
C LEU A 88 3.41 -12.65 -6.21
N TYR A 89 2.44 -12.04 -5.50
CA TYR A 89 2.30 -10.58 -5.44
C TYR A 89 3.53 -9.91 -4.80
N THR A 90 4.08 -10.54 -3.76
CA THR A 90 5.31 -10.05 -3.11
C THR A 90 6.52 -10.15 -4.05
N ARG A 91 6.60 -11.19 -4.89
CA ARG A 91 7.68 -11.35 -5.89
C ARG A 91 7.52 -10.43 -7.10
N LEU A 92 6.29 -10.18 -7.58
CA LEU A 92 6.03 -9.19 -8.63
C LEU A 92 6.50 -7.78 -8.19
N ARG A 93 6.34 -7.47 -6.90
CA ARG A 93 6.85 -6.23 -6.29
C ARG A 93 8.33 -6.27 -5.88
N LYS A 94 8.96 -7.44 -5.70
CA LYS A 94 10.42 -7.49 -5.46
C LYS A 94 11.22 -6.97 -6.67
N HIS A 95 10.63 -6.99 -7.87
CA HIS A 95 11.16 -6.29 -9.05
C HIS A 95 10.96 -4.75 -8.99
N SER A 96 10.25 -4.21 -8.00
CA SER A 96 10.13 -2.77 -7.73
C SER A 96 11.17 -2.25 -6.75
N ARG A 97 12.22 -3.02 -6.43
CA ARG A 97 13.44 -2.42 -5.84
C ARG A 97 14.10 -1.60 -6.94
N VAL A 98 13.58 -0.38 -7.12
CA VAL A 98 14.05 0.62 -8.07
C VAL A 98 15.53 0.80 -7.84
N ARG A 99 16.35 0.21 -8.71
CA ARG A 99 17.74 0.61 -8.84
C ARG A 99 17.66 1.90 -9.65
N TRP A 100 17.46 3.01 -8.95
CA TRP A 100 17.36 4.32 -9.56
C TRP A 100 18.47 4.48 -10.57
N THR A 101 18.07 4.50 -11.84
CA THR A 101 18.98 4.89 -12.90
C THR A 101 18.96 6.41 -12.94
N ASN A 102 20.08 7.01 -13.36
CA ASN A 102 20.19 8.46 -13.49
C ASN A 102 19.05 9.05 -14.38
N ASP A 103 18.51 8.24 -15.28
CA ASP A 103 17.40 8.59 -16.17
C ASP A 103 16.03 8.60 -15.46
N GLU A 104 15.76 7.63 -14.58
CA GLU A 104 14.52 7.56 -13.78
C GLU A 104 14.43 8.71 -12.76
N ASP A 105 15.56 9.07 -12.15
CA ASP A 105 15.65 10.23 -11.26
C ASP A 105 15.41 11.54 -12.03
N ALA A 106 16.02 11.69 -13.22
CA ALA A 106 15.82 12.86 -14.07
C ALA A 106 14.36 13.03 -14.53
N GLU A 107 13.68 11.94 -14.91
CA GLU A 107 12.26 11.99 -15.29
C GLU A 107 11.36 12.31 -14.09
N LEU A 108 11.69 11.81 -12.90
CA LEU A 108 10.97 12.15 -11.69
C LEU A 108 11.15 13.65 -11.36
N ASP A 109 12.36 14.18 -11.45
CA ASP A 109 12.64 15.59 -11.18
C ASP A 109 11.99 16.52 -12.22
N LYS A 110 12.02 16.16 -13.50
CA LYS A 110 11.28 16.85 -14.55
C LYS A 110 9.77 16.90 -14.25
N LYS A 111 9.18 15.80 -13.77
CA LYS A 111 7.76 15.80 -13.35
C LYS A 111 7.52 16.70 -12.14
N LYS A 112 8.45 16.75 -11.18
CA LYS A 112 8.36 17.71 -10.07
C LYS A 112 8.36 19.15 -10.57
N GLU A 113 9.28 19.50 -11.47
CA GLU A 113 9.37 20.85 -12.04
C GLU A 113 8.08 21.22 -12.77
N GLN A 114 7.52 20.30 -13.57
CA GLN A 114 6.24 20.52 -14.26
C GLN A 114 5.09 20.76 -13.27
N MET A 115 5.04 20.02 -12.15
CA MET A 115 4.04 20.25 -11.12
C MET A 115 4.19 21.60 -10.42
N GLU A 116 5.42 22.08 -10.24
CA GLU A 116 5.68 23.39 -9.65
C GLU A 116 5.25 24.53 -10.58
N LEU A 117 5.36 24.34 -11.89
CA LEU A 117 4.92 25.29 -12.92
C LEU A 117 3.39 25.43 -13.02
N CYS A 118 2.61 24.50 -12.48
CA CYS A 118 1.16 24.65 -12.43
C CYS A 118 0.78 25.83 -11.50
N GLU A 119 -0.05 26.75 -12.01
CA GLU A 119 -0.48 27.94 -11.27
C GLU A 119 -1.79 27.68 -10.51
N SER A 120 -2.71 26.94 -11.11
CA SER A 120 -3.99 26.52 -10.50
C SER A 120 -4.04 25.02 -10.20
N ASP A 121 -4.90 24.65 -9.25
CA ASP A 121 -5.32 23.29 -8.97
C ASP A 121 -5.93 22.60 -10.19
N GLN A 122 -6.69 23.33 -11.02
CA GLN A 122 -7.23 22.81 -12.27
C GLN A 122 -6.12 22.46 -13.26
N ASP A 123 -5.12 23.34 -13.42
CA ASP A 123 -3.97 23.08 -14.31
C ASP A 123 -3.20 21.83 -13.86
N LEU A 124 -3.00 21.68 -12.54
CA LEU A 124 -2.34 20.52 -11.97
C LEU A 124 -3.17 19.24 -12.18
N LEU A 125 -4.50 19.34 -12.06
CA LEU A 125 -5.40 18.22 -12.32
C LEU A 125 -5.35 17.78 -13.78
N GLU A 126 -5.45 18.73 -14.72
CA GLU A 126 -5.34 18.44 -16.15
C GLU A 126 -3.98 17.84 -16.50
N TRP A 127 -2.90 18.38 -15.94
CA TRP A 127 -1.56 17.81 -16.06
C TRP A 127 -1.50 16.39 -15.51
N ALA A 128 -2.05 16.12 -14.32
CA ALA A 128 -2.03 14.79 -13.71
C ALA A 128 -2.81 13.77 -14.55
N MET A 129 -3.97 14.16 -15.07
CA MET A 129 -4.77 13.31 -15.96
C MET A 129 -4.01 12.95 -17.24
N ARG A 130 -3.20 13.88 -17.80
CA ARG A 130 -2.44 13.66 -19.03
C ARG A 130 -1.12 12.93 -18.82
N GLU A 131 -0.30 13.42 -17.90
CA GLU A 131 1.10 12.99 -17.72
C GLU A 131 1.28 11.87 -16.70
N VAL A 132 0.42 11.80 -15.67
CA VAL A 132 0.54 10.76 -14.63
C VAL A 132 -0.35 9.57 -14.97
N PHE A 133 -1.65 9.81 -15.11
CA PHE A 133 -2.62 8.74 -15.39
C PHE A 133 -2.69 8.36 -16.86
N GLY A 134 -2.51 9.33 -17.77
CA GLY A 134 -2.44 9.08 -19.21
C GLY A 134 -1.19 8.28 -19.59
N GLU A 135 -0.04 8.59 -19.00
CA GLU A 135 1.18 7.80 -19.18
C GLU A 135 1.02 6.37 -18.65
N SER A 136 0.44 6.20 -17.47
CA SER A 136 0.12 4.89 -16.89
C SER A 136 -0.66 3.99 -17.87
N LYS A 137 -1.68 4.54 -18.55
CA LYS A 137 -2.42 3.82 -19.61
C LYS A 137 -1.55 3.47 -20.81
N ARG A 138 -0.65 4.36 -21.25
CA ARG A 138 0.26 4.10 -22.38
C ARG A 138 1.21 2.95 -22.09
N TYR A 139 1.74 2.85 -20.86
CA TYR A 139 2.59 1.72 -20.45
C TYR A 139 1.81 0.41 -20.49
N GLU A 140 0.56 0.40 -20.04
CA GLU A 140 -0.29 -0.79 -20.10
C GLU A 140 -0.61 -1.21 -21.55
N GLU A 141 -0.97 -0.27 -22.41
CA GLU A 141 -1.21 -0.54 -23.82
C GLU A 141 0.05 -1.07 -24.53
N ALA A 142 1.22 -0.52 -24.20
CA ALA A 142 2.51 -0.97 -24.73
C ALA A 142 2.85 -2.38 -24.25
N ALA A 143 2.67 -2.65 -22.96
CA ALA A 143 2.88 -3.98 -22.37
C ALA A 143 1.92 -5.01 -22.98
N TRP A 144 0.67 -4.64 -23.20
CA TRP A 144 -0.35 -5.48 -23.84
C TRP A 144 0.00 -5.80 -25.29
N LYS A 145 0.42 -4.80 -26.08
CA LYS A 145 0.90 -5.00 -27.45
C LYS A 145 2.13 -5.90 -27.50
N ALA A 146 3.08 -5.71 -26.58
CA ALA A 146 4.27 -6.54 -26.47
C ALA A 146 3.92 -8.00 -26.13
N ALA A 147 3.00 -8.22 -25.17
CA ALA A 147 2.54 -9.55 -24.80
C ALA A 147 1.82 -10.26 -25.97
N GLN A 148 0.97 -9.55 -26.71
CA GLN A 148 0.32 -10.12 -27.90
C GLN A 148 1.32 -10.46 -29.02
N ALA A 149 2.32 -9.60 -29.23
CA ALA A 149 3.37 -9.86 -30.21
C ALA A 149 4.20 -11.10 -29.82
N ALA A 150 4.55 -11.23 -28.53
CA ALA A 150 5.24 -12.40 -28.00
C ALA A 150 4.41 -13.69 -28.14
N ALA A 151 3.10 -13.62 -27.85
CA ALA A 151 2.19 -14.75 -28.02
C ALA A 151 2.07 -15.21 -29.48
N LYS A 152 1.99 -14.27 -30.43
CA LYS A 152 1.93 -14.57 -31.88
C LYS A 152 3.25 -15.13 -32.42
N ALA A 153 4.38 -14.76 -31.83
CA ALA A 153 5.70 -15.18 -32.29
C ALA A 153 6.06 -16.63 -31.91
N ASN A 154 5.24 -17.34 -31.11
CA ASN A 154 5.58 -18.66 -30.52
C ASN A 154 7.01 -18.69 -29.93
N ALA A 155 7.49 -17.54 -29.49
CA ALA A 155 8.84 -17.39 -28.98
C ALA A 155 8.78 -17.86 -27.52
N GLY A 156 9.29 -19.06 -27.24
CA GLY A 156 9.55 -19.59 -25.91
C GLY A 156 10.63 -18.81 -25.16
N VAL A 157 10.54 -17.48 -25.17
CA VAL A 157 11.43 -16.54 -24.51
C VAL A 157 10.66 -15.92 -23.34
N ALA A 158 10.13 -16.78 -22.48
CA ALA A 158 9.52 -16.37 -21.20
C ALA A 158 10.54 -15.78 -20.20
N ASP A 159 11.83 -15.73 -20.58
CA ASP A 159 12.94 -15.45 -19.67
C ASP A 159 13.64 -14.09 -19.90
N LYS A 160 13.17 -13.25 -20.85
CA LYS A 160 13.78 -11.93 -21.09
C LYS A 160 12.75 -10.81 -20.88
N LEU A 161 12.71 -10.35 -19.63
CA LEU A 161 12.04 -9.14 -19.15
C LEU A 161 10.52 -9.10 -19.34
N LEU A 162 9.79 -9.35 -18.25
CA LEU A 162 8.39 -8.96 -18.14
C LEU A 162 8.25 -7.48 -18.59
N PRO A 163 7.27 -7.15 -19.43
CA PRO A 163 7.09 -5.78 -19.88
C PRO A 163 6.86 -4.87 -18.67
N VAL A 164 7.52 -3.72 -18.67
CA VAL A 164 7.36 -2.71 -17.62
C VAL A 164 5.93 -2.18 -17.69
N LEU A 165 5.11 -2.53 -16.70
CA LEU A 165 3.69 -2.19 -16.67
C LEU A 165 3.42 -0.75 -16.23
N GLN A 166 4.32 -0.19 -15.42
CA GLN A 166 4.19 1.16 -14.85
C GLN A 166 5.59 1.76 -14.66
N PRO A 167 5.74 3.09 -14.77
CA PRO A 167 7.01 3.74 -14.52
C PRO A 167 7.39 3.68 -13.02
N PRO A 168 8.66 3.43 -12.65
CA PRO A 168 9.10 3.37 -11.25
C PRO A 168 8.86 4.66 -10.45
N SER A 169 8.79 5.80 -11.14
CA SER A 169 8.50 7.11 -10.55
C SER A 169 7.02 7.30 -10.20
N TYR A 170 6.11 6.50 -10.76
CA TYR A 170 4.66 6.62 -10.59
C TYR A 170 4.19 6.77 -9.13
N PRO A 171 4.55 5.88 -8.18
CA PRO A 171 4.12 6.02 -6.79
C PRO A 171 4.64 7.28 -6.10
N HIS A 172 5.82 7.76 -6.49
CA HIS A 172 6.43 8.97 -5.93
C HIS A 172 5.75 10.23 -6.46
N VAL A 173 5.44 10.25 -7.75
CA VAL A 173 4.70 11.35 -8.39
C VAL A 173 3.26 11.39 -7.86
N LEU A 174 2.60 10.25 -7.67
CA LEU A 174 1.27 10.19 -7.06
C LEU A 174 1.26 10.73 -5.63
N ALA A 175 2.24 10.34 -4.81
CA ALA A 175 2.38 10.86 -3.45
C ALA A 175 2.62 12.38 -3.47
N LEU A 176 3.50 12.87 -4.34
CA LEU A 176 3.74 14.29 -4.50
C LEU A 176 2.48 15.03 -4.94
N LEU A 177 1.70 14.46 -5.86
CA LEU A 177 0.46 15.05 -6.36
C LEU A 177 -0.55 15.24 -5.23
N MET A 178 -0.77 14.20 -4.41
CA MET A 178 -1.62 14.29 -3.22
C MET A 178 -1.13 15.36 -2.25
N ARG A 179 0.18 15.43 -2.02
CA ARG A 179 0.81 16.43 -1.17
C ARG A 179 0.60 17.85 -1.71
N THR A 180 0.78 18.08 -3.00
CA THR A 180 0.64 19.39 -3.62
C THR A 180 -0.81 19.88 -3.56
N PHE A 181 -1.79 19.02 -3.87
CA PHE A 181 -3.20 19.39 -3.70
C PHE A 181 -3.54 19.77 -2.25
N ARG A 182 -3.08 19.00 -1.28
CA ARG A 182 -3.31 19.28 0.15
C ARG A 182 -2.58 20.55 0.61
N ASP A 183 -1.29 20.68 0.31
CA ASP A 183 -0.42 21.68 0.93
C ASP A 183 -0.36 22.99 0.14
N LYS A 184 -0.23 22.95 -1.20
CA LYS A 184 -0.13 24.14 -2.08
C LYS A 184 -1.52 24.72 -2.35
N TYR A 185 -2.47 23.88 -2.79
CA TYR A 185 -3.80 24.33 -3.20
C TYR A 185 -4.87 24.26 -2.11
N LYS A 186 -4.54 23.69 -0.94
CA LYS A 186 -5.46 23.54 0.21
C LYS A 186 -6.74 22.77 -0.12
N ASP A 187 -6.70 21.87 -1.10
CA ASP A 187 -7.81 20.98 -1.44
C ASP A 187 -7.49 19.52 -1.05
N PRO A 188 -7.86 19.11 0.18
CA PRO A 188 -7.66 17.75 0.62
C PRO A 188 -8.65 16.77 -0.03
N ASN A 189 -9.80 17.20 -0.56
CA ASN A 189 -10.75 16.32 -1.23
C ASN A 189 -10.21 15.87 -2.58
N LEU A 190 -9.59 16.79 -3.32
CA LEU A 190 -8.94 16.48 -4.57
C LEU A 190 -7.73 15.56 -4.35
N ALA A 191 -6.96 15.77 -3.28
CA ALA A 191 -5.90 14.85 -2.87
C ALA A 191 -6.41 13.42 -2.62
N LEU A 192 -7.54 13.25 -1.92
CA LEU A 192 -8.18 11.93 -1.74
C LEU A 192 -8.66 11.34 -3.08
N SER A 193 -9.23 12.18 -3.94
CA SER A 193 -9.74 11.78 -5.25
C SER A 193 -8.63 11.31 -6.19
N MET A 194 -7.41 11.85 -6.08
CA MET A 194 -6.26 11.37 -6.88
C MET A 194 -5.85 9.95 -6.51
N PHE A 195 -5.85 9.63 -5.21
CA PHE A 195 -5.61 8.27 -4.76
C PHE A 195 -6.74 7.33 -5.22
N ASP A 196 -7.99 7.78 -5.09
CA ASP A 196 -9.15 7.01 -5.51
C ASP A 196 -9.20 6.81 -7.03
N HIS A 197 -8.69 7.75 -7.81
CA HIS A 197 -8.54 7.60 -9.24
C HIS A 197 -7.48 6.56 -9.60
N ALA A 198 -6.30 6.62 -8.97
CA ALA A 198 -5.20 5.67 -9.21
C ALA A 198 -5.64 4.21 -8.97
N ARG A 199 -6.35 3.95 -7.87
CA ARG A 199 -6.83 2.59 -7.54
C ARG A 199 -7.89 2.05 -8.51
N HIS A 200 -8.69 2.92 -9.12
CA HIS A 200 -9.77 2.54 -10.04
C HIS A 200 -9.35 2.64 -11.52
N LEU A 201 -8.16 3.16 -11.80
CA LEU A 201 -7.65 3.31 -13.16
C LEU A 201 -7.42 1.95 -13.81
N SER A 202 -6.71 1.07 -13.10
CA SER A 202 -6.35 -0.27 -13.54
C SER A 202 -5.71 -1.06 -12.39
N ILE A 203 -5.62 -2.38 -12.53
CA ILE A 203 -4.95 -3.23 -11.53
C ILE A 203 -3.45 -2.88 -11.44
N PRO A 204 -2.69 -2.72 -12.53
CA PRO A 204 -1.28 -2.33 -12.43
C PRO A 204 -1.11 -0.95 -11.79
N SER A 205 -1.94 0.03 -12.14
CA SER A 205 -1.90 1.36 -11.51
C SER A 205 -2.12 1.26 -10.00
N TYR A 206 -3.09 0.45 -9.54
CA TYR A 206 -3.29 0.21 -8.11
C TYR A 206 -2.08 -0.49 -7.46
N VAL A 207 -1.53 -1.54 -8.07
CA VAL A 207 -0.45 -2.33 -7.46
C VAL A 207 0.88 -1.59 -7.40
N PHE A 208 1.21 -0.81 -8.44
CA PHE A 208 2.48 -0.09 -8.54
C PHE A 208 2.40 1.36 -8.06
N GLY A 209 1.22 2.00 -8.15
CA GLY A 209 0.99 3.38 -7.72
C GLY A 209 0.62 3.50 -6.24
N CYS A 210 -0.34 2.70 -5.77
CA CYS A 210 -0.78 2.73 -4.36
C CYS A 210 0.18 1.92 -3.49
N THR A 211 1.39 2.47 -3.29
CA THR A 211 2.44 1.91 -2.43
C THR A 211 2.66 2.80 -1.21
N THR A 212 3.63 2.45 -0.37
CA THR A 212 3.92 3.12 0.90
C THR A 212 3.95 4.66 0.84
N PRO A 213 4.63 5.33 -0.12
CA PRO A 213 4.61 6.79 -0.20
C PRO A 213 3.22 7.37 -0.43
N ALA A 214 2.41 6.78 -1.32
CA ALA A 214 1.04 7.25 -1.59
C ALA A 214 0.12 7.01 -0.37
N TYR A 215 0.25 5.86 0.29
CA TYR A 215 -0.48 5.57 1.53
C TYR A 215 -0.10 6.51 2.68
N ASN A 216 1.17 6.88 2.80
CA ASN A 216 1.61 7.85 3.80
C ASN A 216 0.92 9.20 3.60
N GLU A 217 0.78 9.66 2.36
CA GLU A 217 0.06 10.90 2.05
C GLU A 217 -1.45 10.75 2.27
N LEU A 218 -2.04 9.58 1.96
CA LEU A 218 -3.45 9.28 2.26
C LEU A 218 -3.75 9.37 3.77
N ILE A 219 -2.93 8.73 4.61
CA ILE A 219 -3.04 8.77 6.07
C ILE A 219 -2.89 10.21 6.57
N THR A 220 -1.89 10.93 6.04
CA THR A 220 -1.64 12.33 6.40
C THR A 220 -2.84 13.20 6.08
N THR A 221 -3.42 13.09 4.89
CA THR A 221 -4.60 13.85 4.47
C THR A 221 -5.83 13.51 5.33
N ARG A 222 -6.11 12.23 5.56
CA ARG A 222 -7.23 11.79 6.43
C ARG A 222 -7.10 12.31 7.86
N TRP A 223 -5.91 12.26 8.43
CA TRP A 223 -5.70 12.72 9.80
C TRP A 223 -5.64 14.23 9.93
N GLN A 224 -4.77 14.91 9.16
CA GLN A 224 -4.52 16.33 9.34
C GLN A 224 -5.73 17.20 8.93
N CYS A 225 -6.42 16.83 7.84
CA CYS A 225 -7.50 17.65 7.28
C CYS A 225 -8.87 17.24 7.81
N PHE A 226 -9.15 15.95 7.97
CA PHE A 226 -10.48 15.45 8.33
C PHE A 226 -10.58 14.91 9.76
N ARG A 227 -9.45 14.69 10.45
CA ARG A 227 -9.39 14.06 11.78
C ARG A 227 -10.08 12.70 11.83
N ASP A 228 -10.06 12.00 10.70
CA ASP A 228 -10.76 10.73 10.54
C ASP A 228 -9.89 9.56 11.02
N LEU A 229 -10.00 9.24 12.31
CA LEU A 229 -9.29 8.12 12.91
C LEU A 229 -9.70 6.77 12.31
N ARG A 230 -10.98 6.62 11.99
CA ARG A 230 -11.52 5.39 11.41
C ARG A 230 -10.96 5.18 10.01
N GLY A 231 -10.97 6.22 9.19
CA GLY A 231 -10.36 6.22 7.86
C GLY A 231 -8.87 5.89 7.92
N VAL A 232 -8.12 6.39 8.90
CA VAL A 232 -6.71 6.02 9.07
C VAL A 232 -6.56 4.53 9.40
N CYS A 233 -7.39 4.00 10.31
CA CYS A 233 -7.38 2.58 10.62
C CYS A 233 -7.68 1.73 9.38
N GLU A 234 -8.74 2.05 8.64
CA GLU A 234 -9.11 1.34 7.40
C GLU A 234 -8.00 1.40 6.34
N THR A 235 -7.31 2.53 6.20
CA THR A 235 -6.16 2.66 5.29
C THR A 235 -4.97 1.79 5.71
N LEU A 236 -4.64 1.72 7.00
CA LEU A 236 -3.57 0.85 7.49
C LEU A 236 -3.92 -0.64 7.33
N GLU A 237 -5.20 -0.99 7.43
CA GLU A 237 -5.65 -2.34 7.11
C GLU A 237 -5.56 -2.65 5.63
N GLU A 238 -5.93 -1.70 4.78
CA GLU A 238 -5.78 -1.80 3.34
C GLU A 238 -4.31 -2.03 2.96
N MET A 239 -3.38 -1.26 3.55
CA MET A 239 -1.94 -1.48 3.38
C MET A 239 -1.54 -2.92 3.73
N ARG A 240 -2.01 -3.43 4.88
CA ARG A 240 -1.70 -4.79 5.32
C ARG A 240 -2.27 -5.85 4.38
N VAL A 241 -3.54 -5.73 3.99
CA VAL A 241 -4.21 -6.67 3.06
C VAL A 241 -3.51 -6.67 1.71
N ASN A 242 -3.07 -5.51 1.24
CA ASN A 242 -2.30 -5.37 0.02
C ASN A 242 -0.85 -5.79 0.17
N GLY A 243 -0.35 -6.14 1.36
CA GLY A 243 1.06 -6.49 1.59
C GLY A 243 2.03 -5.31 1.46
N VAL A 244 1.54 -4.08 1.62
CA VAL A 244 2.36 -2.86 1.66
C VAL A 244 2.92 -2.67 3.06
N MET A 245 4.25 -2.72 3.18
CA MET A 245 4.93 -2.65 4.46
C MET A 245 4.99 -1.20 4.98
N PRO A 246 4.64 -0.95 6.26
CA PRO A 246 4.81 0.36 6.89
C PRO A 246 6.29 0.77 6.96
N ASP A 247 6.61 1.98 6.51
CA ASP A 247 7.97 2.54 6.61
C ASP A 247 8.17 3.33 7.92
N ALA A 248 9.32 3.99 8.04
CA ALA A 248 9.62 4.83 9.19
C ALA A 248 8.68 6.05 9.26
N LYS A 249 8.24 6.57 8.11
CA LYS A 249 7.30 7.68 8.02
C LYS A 249 5.90 7.26 8.46
N THR A 250 5.41 6.09 8.06
CA THR A 250 4.13 5.52 8.53
C THR A 250 4.14 5.39 10.05
N ARG A 251 5.24 4.89 10.63
CA ARG A 251 5.43 4.79 12.08
C ARG A 251 5.39 6.15 12.77
N ALA A 252 6.10 7.14 12.22
CA ALA A 252 6.10 8.49 12.77
C ALA A 252 4.71 9.15 12.72
N LEU A 253 3.96 8.94 11.63
CA LEU A 253 2.58 9.43 11.49
C LEU A 253 1.65 8.81 12.53
N VAL A 254 1.75 7.49 12.75
CA VAL A 254 0.95 6.80 13.77
C VAL A 254 1.30 7.25 15.19
N GLU A 255 2.59 7.43 15.49
CA GLU A 255 3.03 7.93 16.79
C GLU A 255 2.53 9.37 17.04
N ALA A 256 2.61 10.24 16.04
CA ALA A 256 2.07 11.60 16.13
C ALA A 256 0.56 11.59 16.35
N LEU A 257 -0.16 10.75 15.60
CA LEU A 257 -1.61 10.57 15.76
C LEU A 257 -1.96 10.09 17.18
N ARG A 258 -1.23 9.10 17.72
CA ARG A 258 -1.44 8.62 19.10
C ARG A 258 -1.29 9.74 20.12
N ARG A 259 -0.25 10.57 19.99
CA ARG A 259 -0.01 11.71 20.88
C ARG A 259 -1.14 12.74 20.78
N GLU A 260 -1.52 13.13 19.58
CA GLU A 260 -2.58 14.12 19.36
C GLU A 260 -3.95 13.64 19.86
N VAL A 261 -4.29 12.36 19.64
CA VAL A 261 -5.55 11.77 20.14
C VAL A 261 -5.51 11.63 21.66
N GLY A 262 -4.37 11.19 22.21
CA GLY A 262 -4.18 11.06 23.66
C GLY A 262 -4.29 12.39 24.38
N GLU A 263 -3.61 13.43 23.89
CA GLU A 263 -3.70 14.79 24.41
C GLU A 263 -5.14 15.30 24.37
N ARG A 264 -5.87 15.14 23.26
CA ARG A 264 -7.25 15.62 23.16
C ARG A 264 -8.23 14.86 24.05
N ASN A 265 -8.12 13.53 24.11
CA ASN A 265 -9.04 12.71 24.89
C ASN A 265 -8.84 12.88 26.39
N LEU A 266 -7.62 13.19 26.85
CA LEU A 266 -7.34 13.57 28.25
C LEU A 266 -8.20 14.77 28.72
N TRP A 267 -8.58 15.68 27.81
CA TRP A 267 -9.45 16.82 28.13
C TRP A 267 -10.95 16.54 27.92
N VAL A 268 -11.31 15.41 27.28
CA VAL A 268 -12.71 15.03 26.98
C VAL A 268 -13.20 13.91 27.90
N GLU A 269 -12.40 13.48 28.88
CA GLU A 269 -12.74 12.46 29.88
C GLU A 269 -13.97 12.79 30.76
N GLU A 270 -14.64 13.93 30.60
CA GLU A 270 -15.94 14.23 31.22
C GLU A 270 -17.16 13.67 30.46
N SER A 271 -17.01 13.01 29.30
CA SER A 271 -18.13 12.40 28.55
C SER A 271 -17.98 10.88 28.41
N GLU A 272 -18.53 10.15 29.39
CA GLU A 272 -18.42 8.71 29.66
C GLU A 272 -18.92 7.72 28.56
N LEU A 273 -19.21 8.15 27.32
CA LEU A 273 -19.88 7.29 26.33
C LEU A 273 -19.15 7.05 25.00
N GLY A 274 -17.94 7.59 24.81
CA GLY A 274 -17.20 7.46 23.53
C GLY A 274 -15.71 7.10 23.61
N SER A 275 -15.11 7.08 24.80
CA SER A 275 -13.65 6.94 24.96
C SER A 275 -13.13 5.54 24.60
N GLY A 276 -13.90 4.47 24.87
CA GLY A 276 -13.45 3.09 24.67
C GLY A 276 -13.25 2.69 23.20
N GLU A 277 -14.08 3.19 22.28
CA GLU A 277 -13.96 2.88 20.86
C GLU A 277 -12.70 3.51 20.25
N VAL A 278 -12.38 4.74 20.66
CA VAL A 278 -11.18 5.46 20.20
C VAL A 278 -9.90 4.75 20.65
N TRP A 279 -9.82 4.35 21.92
CA TRP A 279 -8.70 3.57 22.43
C TRP A 279 -8.57 2.20 21.75
N SER A 280 -9.68 1.53 21.47
CA SER A 280 -9.70 0.28 20.70
C SER A 280 -9.12 0.46 19.30
N MET A 281 -9.49 1.55 18.61
CA MET A 281 -8.93 1.90 17.30
C MET A 281 -7.44 2.22 17.36
N LEU A 282 -6.97 2.98 18.36
CA LEU A 282 -5.54 3.25 18.55
C LEU A 282 -4.74 1.96 18.74
N ASN A 283 -5.22 1.05 19.61
CA ASN A 283 -4.58 -0.25 19.83
C ASN A 283 -4.56 -1.10 18.55
N ARG A 284 -5.59 -1.00 17.69
CA ARG A 284 -5.62 -1.68 16.39
C ARG A 284 -4.60 -1.07 15.43
N ILE A 285 -4.52 0.25 15.35
CA ILE A 285 -3.55 0.99 14.54
C ILE A 285 -2.11 0.60 14.93
N GLU A 286 -1.80 0.52 16.22
CA GLU A 286 -0.48 0.09 16.69
C GLU A 286 -0.13 -1.32 16.26
N LYS A 287 -1.08 -2.26 16.39
CA LYS A 287 -0.89 -3.65 15.94
C LYS A 287 -0.63 -3.74 14.44
N LEU A 288 -1.20 -2.84 13.64
CA LEU A 288 -0.99 -2.81 12.19
C LEU A 288 0.40 -2.33 11.78
N VAL A 289 1.04 -1.51 12.62
CA VAL A 289 2.32 -0.87 12.33
C VAL A 289 3.49 -1.47 13.14
N ALA A 290 3.18 -2.26 14.16
CA ALA A 290 4.16 -3.00 14.94
C ALA A 290 5.04 -3.88 14.03
N LYS A 291 6.36 -3.84 14.27
CA LYS A 291 7.28 -4.77 13.60
C LYS A 291 6.84 -6.19 13.94
N PRO A 292 6.77 -7.11 12.97
CA PRO A 292 6.61 -8.52 13.30
C PRO A 292 7.79 -8.90 14.19
N VAL A 293 7.49 -9.22 15.45
CA VAL A 293 8.50 -9.80 16.34
C VAL A 293 8.92 -11.09 15.66
N PRO A 294 10.20 -11.24 15.22
CA PRO A 294 10.64 -12.54 14.75
C PRO A 294 10.39 -13.50 15.90
N ALA A 295 9.57 -14.52 15.65
CA ALA A 295 9.35 -15.58 16.62
C ALA A 295 10.74 -16.09 16.99
N GLN A 296 11.22 -15.72 18.19
CA GLN A 296 12.40 -16.33 18.75
C GLN A 296 12.02 -17.80 18.85
N GLY A 297 12.61 -18.62 17.96
CA GLY A 297 12.58 -20.06 18.12
C GLY A 297 12.94 -20.40 19.56
N PRO A 298 12.37 -21.50 20.12
CA PRO A 298 12.49 -21.81 21.53
C PRO A 298 13.94 -21.64 21.95
N ARG A 299 14.19 -20.66 22.82
CA ARG A 299 15.50 -20.44 23.44
C ARG A 299 15.83 -21.71 24.19
N SER A 300 16.61 -22.59 23.56
CA SER A 300 17.25 -23.71 24.23
C SER A 300 18.04 -23.12 25.39
N ARG A 301 17.61 -23.48 26.61
CA ARG A 301 18.27 -23.11 27.86
C ARG A 301 19.74 -23.55 27.76
N PRO A 302 20.71 -22.71 28.16
CA PRO A 302 22.07 -23.17 28.34
C PRO A 302 22.14 -23.88 29.70
N SER A 303 21.89 -25.19 29.70
CA SER A 303 22.22 -26.07 30.81
C SER A 303 22.82 -27.34 30.25
N ASP A 304 23.98 -27.72 30.78
CA ASP A 304 24.72 -28.97 30.56
C ASP A 304 25.67 -29.04 29.35
N LEU A 305 26.71 -28.21 29.37
CA LEU A 305 28.04 -28.64 28.87
C LEU A 305 29.14 -28.11 29.80
N LEU A 306 29.18 -28.64 31.02
CA LEU A 306 30.34 -28.58 31.91
C LEU A 306 30.48 -29.91 32.62
N GLN A 307 30.98 -30.93 31.91
CA GLN A 307 31.85 -31.95 32.49
C GLN A 307 32.49 -32.82 31.42
N ARG A 308 33.83 -32.74 31.40
CA ARG A 308 34.84 -33.66 30.83
C ARG A 308 35.62 -33.14 29.61
N ARG A 309 36.66 -32.36 29.90
CA ARG A 309 38.05 -32.88 29.89
C ARG A 309 38.99 -31.84 30.50
N GLY A 310 39.72 -32.27 31.53
CA GLY A 310 40.72 -31.45 32.20
C GLY A 310 42.11 -31.56 31.59
N SER A 311 42.99 -30.74 32.18
CA SER A 311 44.45 -30.62 32.02
C SER A 311 44.91 -29.85 30.77
N ALA A 312 45.75 -28.81 30.84
CA ALA A 312 46.66 -28.39 31.89
C ALA A 312 47.13 -26.94 31.63
N TRP A 313 47.36 -26.18 32.72
CA TRP A 313 48.47 -25.24 32.95
C TRP A 313 48.90 -24.29 31.82
N VAL A 314 48.82 -22.96 32.04
CA VAL A 314 49.93 -22.10 32.51
C VAL A 314 49.48 -20.63 32.46
N SER A 315 49.62 -19.99 33.61
CA SER A 315 49.59 -18.55 33.88
C SER A 315 50.70 -17.80 33.15
N ASN A 316 50.36 -16.72 32.43
CA ASN A 316 50.97 -15.39 32.59
C ASN A 316 50.46 -14.43 31.51
N ALA A 317 49.69 -13.43 31.94
CA ALA A 317 49.73 -12.11 31.30
C ALA A 317 51.10 -11.46 31.63
N PRO A 318 51.60 -10.54 30.79
CA PRO A 318 51.25 -9.12 30.92
C PRO A 318 51.05 -8.47 29.53
N HIS A 319 50.57 -7.25 29.33
CA HIS A 319 49.91 -6.20 30.12
C HIS A 319 49.57 -5.14 29.05
N ASP A 320 48.44 -4.48 29.16
CA ASP A 320 48.06 -3.35 28.31
C ASP A 320 49.15 -2.26 28.27
N VAL A 321 49.70 -1.95 27.09
CA VAL A 321 50.67 -0.84 26.90
C VAL A 321 50.25 0.04 25.73
N TRP A 322 49.06 0.65 25.80
CA TRP A 322 48.71 1.70 24.82
C TRP A 322 47.92 2.89 25.40
N LYS A 323 47.91 3.05 26.73
CA LYS A 323 47.37 4.25 27.39
C LYS A 323 48.42 4.94 28.26
N ASN A 324 49.26 5.77 27.66
CA ASN A 324 49.26 7.23 27.90
C ASN A 324 50.41 7.95 27.17
N PRO A 325 50.16 9.17 26.68
CA PRO A 325 51.16 10.05 26.08
C PRO A 325 51.90 10.89 27.14
N GLU A 326 53.06 11.42 26.74
CA GLU A 326 53.95 12.38 27.44
C GLU A 326 55.06 11.78 28.33
N LEU A 327 56.32 11.87 27.86
CA LEU A 327 57.41 12.71 28.45
C LEU A 327 58.83 12.38 27.89
N HIS A 328 59.62 13.44 27.67
CA HIS A 328 61.08 13.57 27.38
C HIS A 328 61.53 13.27 25.94
N GLU A 329 62.03 14.18 25.08
CA GLU A 329 62.90 15.39 25.21
C GLU A 329 64.36 15.08 25.64
N ASN A 330 65.31 15.41 24.73
CA ASN A 330 66.79 15.27 24.75
C ASN A 330 67.32 13.82 24.60
N ASP A 331 68.26 13.49 23.72
CA ASP A 331 69.37 14.20 23.05
C ASP A 331 69.42 13.97 21.53
#